data_AF-U5CZ77-F1
#
_entry.id   AF-U5CZ77-F1
#
_cell.length_a   1.000
_cell.length_b   1.000
_cell.length_c   1.000
_cell.angle_alpha   90.00
_cell.angle_beta   90.00
_cell.angle_gamma   90.00
#
_symmetry.space_group_name_H-M   'P 1'
#
loop_
_entity.id
_entity.type
_entity.pdbx_description
1 polymer ?
#
loop_
_entity_poly.entity_id
_entity_poly.type
_entity_poly.pdbx_seq_one_letter_code
_entity_poly.pdbx_strand_id
1 'polypeptide(L)'
;MVSLLMNEEAKPNSNLLSAKTYRKVLNDAIERFSQALHEEHCDFSELRSLFGRLIQARIDPPLEVIWCFSATIFFEETSEETNVLSHVSSTRKIFEHIALCTASCTGPKSIAAMAPVVFELYQAINGFITVASHSGWKKRDKKLGNEIEKLIDDIAAHISICNSNGDAICSVLADGEEKNSSLSCFDDLIKIWMMGFSQKYGKVRDKGNFNDFYPLIGEYTRDVLFEEGCSIERLSGLVTSEVFLLMLSWKLVSPHQPSRTFHEAPGVEVNELKAWAVGAITGFRNNSFFGEYCLLLFKF
;
A
#
# COMPACT_ATOMS: atom_id res chain seq x y z
N MET A 1 15.67 11.83 -13.90
CA MET A 1 16.05 10.96 -12.77
C MET A 1 15.56 9.53 -13.00
N VAL A 2 15.70 9.03 -14.24
CA VAL A 2 15.35 7.66 -14.70
C VAL A 2 16.62 6.99 -15.29
N SER A 3 17.78 7.62 -15.12
CA SER A 3 19.01 7.28 -15.85
C SER A 3 20.07 6.58 -15.01
N LEU A 4 19.73 6.04 -13.84
CA LEU A 4 20.70 5.36 -12.96
C LEU A 4 20.36 3.89 -12.64
N LEU A 5 19.36 3.30 -13.29
CA LEU A 5 19.09 1.85 -13.21
C LEU A 5 19.26 1.11 -14.55
N MET A 6 19.77 1.79 -15.58
CA MET A 6 20.00 1.21 -16.91
C MET A 6 21.49 1.02 -17.16
N ASN A 7 22.16 0.21 -16.34
CA ASN A 7 23.48 -0.29 -16.71
C ASN A 7 23.80 -1.65 -16.10
N GLU A 8 23.10 -2.67 -16.58
CA GLU A 8 23.69 -3.96 -16.91
C GLU A 8 22.72 -4.63 -17.89
N GLU A 9 23.14 -4.84 -19.13
CA GLU A 9 22.38 -5.64 -20.10
C GLU A 9 22.37 -7.10 -19.62
N ALA A 10 21.49 -7.41 -18.66
CA ALA A 10 21.16 -8.78 -18.32
C ALA A 10 20.40 -9.36 -19.52
N LYS A 11 21.07 -10.23 -20.30
CA LYS A 11 20.41 -11.08 -21.30
C LYS A 11 19.15 -11.67 -20.67
N PRO A 12 17.97 -11.56 -21.30
CA PRO A 12 16.74 -12.15 -20.78
C PRO A 12 17.00 -13.66 -20.59
N ASN A 13 16.98 -14.09 -19.34
CA ASN A 13 17.35 -15.45 -18.97
C ASN A 13 16.23 -16.38 -19.45
N SER A 14 16.44 -17.00 -20.62
CA SER A 14 15.44 -17.78 -21.36
C SER A 14 14.76 -18.88 -20.53
N ASN A 15 15.41 -19.33 -19.45
CA ASN A 15 14.90 -20.33 -18.52
C ASN A 15 13.77 -19.84 -17.59
N LEU A 16 13.61 -18.54 -17.38
CA LEU A 16 12.56 -17.95 -16.52
C LEU A 16 11.23 -17.69 -17.24
N LEU A 17 11.18 -17.95 -18.54
CA LEU A 17 9.97 -17.73 -19.36
C LEU A 17 8.86 -18.74 -19.06
N SER A 18 9.20 -19.96 -18.62
CA SER A 18 8.18 -20.96 -18.28
C SER A 18 7.45 -20.59 -16.98
N ALA A 19 6.13 -20.67 -16.98
CA ALA A 19 5.30 -20.36 -15.80
C ALA A 19 5.66 -21.22 -14.58
N LYS A 20 5.97 -22.50 -14.79
CA LYS A 20 6.35 -23.43 -13.72
C LYS A 20 7.70 -23.07 -13.09
N THR A 21 8.71 -22.76 -13.92
CA THR A 21 10.03 -22.36 -13.41
C THR A 21 9.92 -21.02 -12.65
N TYR A 22 9.17 -20.07 -13.21
CA TYR A 22 8.95 -18.77 -12.59
C TYR A 22 8.32 -18.91 -11.20
N ARG A 23 7.20 -19.64 -11.09
CA ARG A 23 6.50 -19.85 -9.81
C ARG A 23 7.41 -20.54 -8.78
N LYS A 24 8.19 -21.54 -9.19
CA LYS A 24 9.13 -22.22 -8.29
C LYS A 24 10.18 -21.24 -7.74
N VAL A 25 10.84 -20.49 -8.62
CA VAL A 25 11.88 -19.52 -8.23
C VAL A 25 11.31 -18.44 -7.32
N LEU A 26 10.09 -17.97 -7.59
CA LEU A 26 9.40 -17.00 -6.75
C LEU A 26 9.13 -17.55 -5.34
N ASN A 27 8.57 -18.76 -5.23
CA ASN A 27 8.27 -19.36 -3.93
C ASN A 27 9.55 -19.58 -3.12
N ASP A 28 10.61 -20.12 -3.74
CA ASP A 28 11.92 -20.31 -3.10
C ASP A 28 12.50 -18.96 -2.62
N ALA A 29 12.31 -17.88 -3.37
CA ALA A 29 12.77 -16.54 -2.99
C ALA A 29 11.97 -15.93 -1.83
N ILE A 30 10.65 -16.10 -1.79
CA ILE A 30 9.78 -15.64 -0.70
C ILE A 30 10.15 -16.35 0.61
N GLU A 31 10.40 -17.66 0.55
CA GLU A 31 10.82 -18.44 1.72
C GLU A 31 12.17 -17.95 2.25
N ARG A 32 13.17 -17.80 1.36
CA ARG A 32 14.48 -17.23 1.72
C ARG A 32 14.36 -15.84 2.34
N PHE A 33 13.48 -14.99 1.80
CA PHE A 33 13.28 -13.65 2.32
C PHE A 33 12.64 -13.66 3.72
N SER A 34 11.66 -14.53 3.94
CA SER A 34 11.04 -14.71 5.25
C SER A 34 12.04 -15.18 6.30
N GLN A 35 12.93 -16.11 5.94
CA GLN A 35 14.02 -16.58 6.81
C GLN A 35 15.01 -15.45 7.13
N ALA A 36 15.41 -14.67 6.13
CA ALA A 36 16.32 -13.54 6.29
C ALA A 36 15.77 -12.46 7.23
N LEU A 37 14.45 -12.24 7.25
CA LEU A 37 13.79 -11.31 8.17
C LEU A 37 13.74 -11.79 9.63
N HIS A 38 14.13 -13.03 9.93
CA HIS A 38 14.31 -13.47 11.32
C HIS A 38 15.73 -13.21 11.84
N GLU A 39 16.68 -12.92 10.95
CA GLU A 39 18.06 -12.63 11.33
C GLU A 39 18.22 -11.14 11.66
N GLU A 40 19.05 -10.81 12.66
CA GLU A 40 19.18 -9.43 13.11
C GLU A 40 19.82 -8.53 12.05
N HIS A 41 20.64 -9.06 11.15
CA HIS A 41 21.42 -8.30 10.15
C HIS A 41 21.50 -9.08 8.84
N CYS A 42 20.56 -8.85 7.93
CA CYS A 42 20.54 -9.48 6.62
C CYS A 42 20.82 -8.48 5.49
N ASP A 43 21.74 -8.84 4.59
CA ASP A 43 21.93 -8.16 3.31
C ASP A 43 20.91 -8.71 2.30
N PHE A 44 20.01 -7.86 1.81
CA PHE A 44 19.02 -8.25 0.81
C PHE A 44 19.49 -8.05 -0.64
N SER A 45 20.75 -7.71 -0.89
CA SER A 45 21.30 -7.46 -2.23
C SER A 45 21.03 -8.59 -3.22
N GLU A 46 21.27 -9.84 -2.85
CA GLU A 46 20.99 -11.02 -3.69
C GLU A 46 19.50 -11.18 -3.97
N LEU A 47 18.66 -11.05 -2.94
CA LEU A 47 17.20 -11.17 -3.05
C LEU A 47 16.63 -10.05 -3.92
N ARG A 48 17.12 -8.82 -3.76
CA ARG A 48 16.76 -7.66 -4.57
C ARG A 48 17.09 -7.89 -6.04
N SER A 49 18.29 -8.37 -6.34
CA SER A 49 18.69 -8.73 -7.70
C SER A 49 17.80 -9.81 -8.31
N LEU A 50 17.46 -10.84 -7.52
CA LEU A 50 16.58 -11.92 -7.94
C LEU A 50 15.15 -11.42 -8.22
N PHE A 51 14.55 -10.66 -7.30
CA PHE A 51 13.22 -10.09 -7.50
C PHE A 51 13.18 -9.08 -8.65
N GLY A 52 14.22 -8.27 -8.83
CA GLY A 52 14.34 -7.35 -9.97
C GLY A 52 14.30 -8.09 -11.31
N ARG A 53 15.00 -9.23 -11.41
CA ARG A 53 14.92 -10.11 -12.57
C ARG A 53 13.54 -10.73 -12.76
N LEU A 54 12.85 -11.11 -11.68
CA LEU A 54 11.50 -11.66 -11.75
C LEU A 54 10.47 -10.62 -12.20
N ILE A 55 10.62 -9.35 -11.80
CA ILE A 55 9.80 -8.25 -12.32
C ILE A 55 10.05 -8.07 -13.81
N GLN A 56 11.31 -7.99 -14.24
CA GLN A 56 11.66 -7.77 -15.65
C GLN A 56 11.29 -8.94 -16.57
N ALA A 57 11.11 -10.14 -16.02
CA ALA A 57 10.76 -11.32 -16.81
C ALA A 57 9.29 -11.35 -17.28
N ARG A 58 8.40 -10.49 -16.75
CA ARG A 58 6.98 -10.44 -17.13
C ARG A 58 6.50 -8.98 -17.26
N ILE A 59 5.68 -8.72 -18.28
CA ILE A 59 5.05 -7.40 -18.47
C ILE A 59 4.07 -7.11 -17.33
N ASP A 60 3.36 -8.14 -16.86
CA ASP A 60 2.42 -8.07 -15.76
C ASP A 60 2.88 -9.03 -14.63
N PRO A 61 3.85 -8.62 -13.79
CA PRO A 61 4.40 -9.48 -12.77
C PRO A 61 3.36 -9.82 -11.69
N PRO A 62 3.46 -10.98 -11.03
CA PRO A 62 2.62 -11.31 -9.88
C PRO A 62 2.82 -10.32 -8.72
N LEU A 63 1.74 -10.08 -7.97
CA LEU A 63 1.72 -9.12 -6.87
C LEU A 63 2.76 -9.44 -5.80
N GLU A 64 2.97 -10.73 -5.54
CA GLU A 64 3.96 -11.27 -4.61
C GLU A 64 5.36 -10.72 -4.90
N VAL A 65 5.76 -10.69 -6.18
CA VAL A 65 7.09 -10.24 -6.62
C VAL A 65 7.23 -8.75 -6.40
N ILE A 66 6.19 -7.97 -6.72
CA ILE A 66 6.18 -6.52 -6.57
C ILE A 66 6.35 -6.16 -5.09
N TRP A 67 5.62 -6.82 -4.21
CA TRP A 67 5.69 -6.61 -2.77
C TRP A 67 7.06 -6.99 -2.21
N CYS A 68 7.57 -8.18 -2.51
CA CYS A 68 8.87 -8.61 -2.02
C CYS A 68 10.01 -7.73 -2.54
N PHE A 69 10.00 -7.36 -3.83
CA PHE A 69 11.00 -6.45 -4.38
C PHE A 69 11.00 -5.10 -3.65
N SER A 70 9.82 -4.51 -3.48
CA SER A 70 9.66 -3.24 -2.78
C SER A 70 10.14 -3.33 -1.33
N ALA A 71 9.83 -4.42 -0.65
CA ALA A 71 10.24 -4.69 0.72
C ALA A 71 11.78 -4.81 0.84
N THR A 72 12.47 -5.47 -0.10
CA THR A 72 13.95 -5.56 -0.06
C THR A 72 14.62 -4.19 -0.14
N ILE A 73 14.05 -3.26 -0.89
CA ILE A 73 14.56 -1.88 -0.98
C ILE A 73 14.22 -1.12 0.30
N PHE A 74 12.98 -1.24 0.77
CA PHE A 74 12.50 -0.44 1.87
C PHE A 74 13.11 -0.81 3.22
N PHE A 75 13.29 -2.10 3.52
CA PHE A 75 13.81 -2.54 4.82
C PHE A 75 15.32 -2.39 4.95
N GLU A 76 16.06 -2.35 3.83
CA GLU A 76 17.50 -2.13 3.84
C GLU A 76 17.87 -0.64 4.01
N GLU A 77 16.96 0.29 3.71
CA GLU A 77 17.19 1.70 3.98
C GLU A 77 17.35 1.95 5.49
N THR A 78 18.60 2.07 5.94
CA THR A 78 18.95 2.50 7.28
C THR A 78 18.40 3.90 7.53
N SER A 79 17.48 4.02 8.48
CA SER A 79 17.05 5.32 8.98
C SER A 79 17.83 5.61 10.26
N GLU A 80 18.84 6.49 10.18
CA GLU A 80 19.56 7.00 11.35
C GLU A 80 18.65 7.85 12.27
N GLU A 81 17.50 8.31 11.75
CA GLU A 81 16.50 9.09 12.50
C GLU A 81 15.09 8.48 12.32
N THR A 82 14.58 7.80 13.35
CA THR A 82 13.19 7.29 13.41
C THR A 82 12.17 8.40 13.73
N ASN A 83 12.24 9.55 13.03
CA ASN A 83 11.28 10.64 13.21
C ASN A 83 10.13 10.57 12.17
N VAL A 84 9.02 11.25 12.43
CA VAL A 84 7.82 11.17 11.58
C VAL A 84 8.10 11.65 10.14
N LEU A 85 9.00 12.62 9.96
CA LEU A 85 9.34 13.14 8.65
C LEU A 85 10.10 12.11 7.79
N SER A 86 11.02 11.37 8.41
CA SER A 86 11.72 10.28 7.72
C SER A 86 10.75 9.17 7.36
N HIS A 87 9.77 8.87 8.22
CA HIS A 87 8.70 7.92 7.91
C HIS A 87 7.89 8.33 6.68
N VAL A 88 7.35 9.55 6.64
CA VAL A 88 6.60 10.08 5.48
C VAL A 88 7.43 10.04 4.19
N SER A 89 8.72 10.40 4.29
CA SER A 89 9.64 10.36 3.16
C SER A 89 9.86 8.94 2.65
N SER A 90 10.05 7.97 3.54
CA SER A 90 10.20 6.56 3.17
C SER A 90 8.90 5.96 2.60
N THR A 91 7.73 6.31 3.15
CA THR A 91 6.43 5.92 2.57
C THR A 91 6.28 6.42 1.14
N ARG A 92 6.66 7.68 0.87
CA ARG A 92 6.65 8.25 -0.48
C ARG A 92 7.56 7.49 -1.45
N LYS A 93 8.75 7.09 -1.01
CA LYS A 93 9.65 6.28 -1.85
C LYS A 93 9.04 4.93 -2.21
N ILE A 94 8.40 4.23 -1.26
CA ILE A 94 7.72 2.97 -1.57
C ILE A 94 6.59 3.21 -2.57
N PHE A 95 5.77 4.26 -2.36
CA PHE A 95 4.70 4.63 -3.27
C PHE A 95 5.21 4.80 -4.72
N GLU A 96 6.25 5.63 -4.90
CA GLU A 96 6.85 5.89 -6.21
C GLU A 96 7.42 4.60 -6.81
N HIS A 97 8.07 3.77 -6.00
CA HIS A 97 8.64 2.50 -6.44
C HIS A 97 7.58 1.49 -6.90
N ILE A 98 6.52 1.31 -6.12
CA ILE A 98 5.41 0.41 -6.47
C ILE A 98 4.69 0.93 -7.71
N ALA A 99 4.43 2.23 -7.82
CA ALA A 99 3.79 2.83 -8.99
C ALA A 99 4.60 2.58 -10.27
N LEU A 100 5.94 2.59 -10.18
CA LEU A 100 6.81 2.23 -11.29
C LEU A 100 6.71 0.73 -11.64
N CYS A 101 6.69 -0.15 -10.63
CA CYS A 101 6.58 -1.59 -10.84
C CYS A 101 5.22 -2.01 -11.42
N THR A 102 4.17 -1.22 -11.21
CA THR A 102 2.81 -1.50 -11.67
C THR A 102 2.37 -0.71 -12.90
N ALA A 103 3.26 0.07 -13.52
CA ALA A 103 2.94 0.94 -14.64
C ALA A 103 2.33 0.20 -15.85
N SER A 104 2.68 -1.09 -16.03
CA SER A 104 2.16 -1.98 -17.08
C SER A 104 1.08 -2.95 -16.60
N CYS A 105 0.75 -2.95 -15.30
CA CYS A 105 -0.25 -3.84 -14.71
C CYS A 105 -1.69 -3.34 -14.96
N THR A 106 -2.68 -4.19 -14.69
CA THR A 106 -4.09 -3.77 -14.67
C THR A 106 -4.35 -2.76 -13.55
N GLY A 107 -5.37 -1.91 -13.73
CA GLY A 107 -5.80 -0.92 -12.74
C GLY A 107 -6.00 -1.53 -11.34
N PRO A 108 -6.83 -2.58 -11.19
CA PRO A 108 -7.02 -3.26 -9.91
C PRO A 108 -5.72 -3.79 -9.30
N LYS A 109 -4.82 -4.39 -10.10
CA LYS A 109 -3.52 -4.89 -9.60
C LYS A 109 -2.63 -3.75 -9.13
N SER A 110 -2.58 -2.64 -9.87
CA SER A 110 -1.83 -1.45 -9.50
C SER A 110 -2.35 -0.81 -8.20
N ILE A 111 -3.66 -0.83 -7.97
CA ILE A 111 -4.27 -0.37 -6.71
C ILE A 111 -3.96 -1.36 -5.58
N ALA A 112 -4.19 -2.66 -5.78
CA ALA A 112 -3.93 -3.69 -4.80
C ALA A 112 -2.46 -3.69 -4.32
N ALA A 113 -1.53 -3.39 -5.23
CA ALA A 113 -0.12 -3.26 -4.91
C ALA A 113 0.20 -2.17 -3.89
N MET A 114 -0.66 -1.16 -3.72
CA MET A 114 -0.44 -0.05 -2.80
C MET A 114 -0.72 -0.42 -1.33
N ALA A 115 -1.18 -1.62 -1.01
CA ALA A 115 -1.49 -1.98 0.38
C ALA A 115 -0.36 -1.69 1.39
N PRO A 116 0.91 -2.04 1.13
CA PRO A 116 1.99 -1.71 2.05
C PRO A 116 2.18 -0.19 2.23
N VAL A 117 1.99 0.60 1.17
CA VAL A 117 2.09 2.06 1.22
C VAL A 117 1.04 2.64 2.15
N VAL A 118 -0.20 2.14 2.05
CA VAL A 118 -1.33 2.61 2.86
C VAL A 118 -1.13 2.28 4.33
N PHE A 119 -0.63 1.06 4.62
CA PHE A 119 -0.22 0.68 5.97
C PHE A 119 0.88 1.61 6.53
N GLU A 120 1.96 1.85 5.77
CA GLU A 120 3.03 2.75 6.19
C GLU A 120 2.54 4.18 6.42
N LEU A 121 1.66 4.67 5.55
CA LEU A 121 1.06 5.99 5.66
C LEU A 121 0.20 6.12 6.93
N TYR A 122 -0.63 5.12 7.23
CA TYR A 122 -1.39 5.08 8.47
C TYR A 122 -0.47 5.19 9.69
N GLN A 123 0.63 4.43 9.70
CA GLN A 123 1.58 4.44 10.81
C GLN A 123 2.27 5.81 10.95
N ALA A 124 2.62 6.46 9.83
CA ALA A 124 3.20 7.81 9.82
C ALA A 124 2.21 8.86 10.35
N ILE A 125 0.93 8.80 9.94
CA ILE A 125 -0.14 9.68 10.42
C ILE A 125 -0.36 9.49 11.92
N ASN A 126 -0.43 8.24 12.40
CA ASN A 126 -0.62 7.95 13.81
C ASN A 126 0.56 8.45 14.65
N GLY A 127 1.80 8.26 14.15
CA GLY A 127 3.00 8.82 14.76
C GLY A 127 2.95 10.35 14.85
N PHE A 128 2.52 11.03 13.77
CA PHE A 128 2.31 12.47 13.73
C PHE A 128 1.32 12.95 14.79
N ILE A 129 0.12 12.36 14.83
CA ILE A 129 -0.95 12.72 15.77
C ILE A 129 -0.50 12.51 17.21
N THR A 130 0.23 11.43 17.49
CA THR A 130 0.78 11.13 18.81
C THR A 130 1.76 12.22 19.25
N VAL A 131 2.71 12.63 18.39
CA VAL A 131 3.68 13.68 18.74
C VAL A 131 3.00 15.05 18.89
N ALA A 132 2.05 15.38 18.01
CA ALA A 132 1.33 16.65 18.02
C ALA A 132 0.44 16.81 19.27
N SER A 133 -0.24 15.73 19.70
CA SER A 133 -1.07 15.74 20.92
C SER A 133 -0.27 15.96 22.20
N HIS A 134 0.97 15.47 22.27
CA HIS A 134 1.82 15.62 23.46
C HIS A 134 2.56 16.96 23.51
N SER A 135 2.94 17.53 22.35
CA SER A 135 3.82 18.69 22.29
C SER A 135 3.16 19.99 21.82
N GLY A 136 1.87 19.92 21.47
CA GLY A 136 1.09 21.01 20.89
C GLY A 136 1.46 21.29 19.44
N TRP A 137 0.52 21.79 18.63
CA TRP A 137 0.75 22.08 17.22
C TRP A 137 1.74 23.24 17.02
N LYS A 138 2.91 22.94 16.44
CA LYS A 138 3.94 23.91 16.10
C LYS A 138 3.97 24.16 14.59
N LYS A 139 4.67 25.23 14.18
CA LYS A 139 4.86 25.58 12.76
C LYS A 139 5.51 24.45 11.94
N ARG A 140 6.41 23.66 12.55
CA ARG A 140 7.02 22.47 11.90
C ARG A 140 5.99 21.38 11.62
N ASP A 141 5.00 21.22 12.49
CA ASP A 141 3.93 20.24 12.35
C ASP A 141 2.96 20.63 11.22
N LYS A 142 2.80 21.93 10.95
CA LYS A 142 2.06 22.41 9.76
C LYS A 142 2.74 22.01 8.46
N LYS A 143 4.08 22.12 8.37
CA LYS A 143 4.83 21.71 7.18
C LYS A 143 4.73 20.20 6.97
N LEU A 144 4.96 19.43 8.03
CA LEU A 144 4.84 17.97 7.99
C LEU A 144 3.41 17.52 7.66
N GLY A 145 2.40 18.17 8.23
CA GLY A 145 1.00 17.93 7.88
C GLY A 145 0.70 18.19 6.41
N ASN A 146 1.27 19.23 5.80
CA ASN A 146 1.13 19.46 4.36
C ASN A 146 1.79 18.35 3.51
N GLU A 147 2.92 17.82 3.96
CA GLU A 147 3.61 16.74 3.25
C GLU A 147 2.82 15.42 3.33
N ILE A 148 2.18 15.15 4.47
CA ILE A 148 1.22 14.06 4.65
C ILE A 148 -0.01 14.25 3.75
N GLU A 149 -0.64 15.44 3.78
CA GLU A 149 -1.82 15.74 2.95
C GLU A 149 -1.50 15.57 1.46
N LYS A 150 -0.34 16.09 1.01
CA LYS A 150 0.12 15.90 -0.35
C LYS A 150 0.31 14.42 -0.70
N LEU A 151 0.89 13.62 0.20
CA LEU A 151 1.08 12.19 -0.04
C LEU A 151 -0.25 11.44 -0.15
N ILE A 152 -1.22 11.78 0.71
CA ILE A 152 -2.59 11.26 0.62
C ILE A 152 -3.20 11.59 -0.74
N ASP A 153 -3.10 12.86 -1.17
CA ASP A 153 -3.64 13.32 -2.46
C ASP A 153 -2.96 12.62 -3.65
N ASP A 154 -1.64 12.43 -3.60
CA ASP A 154 -0.87 11.73 -4.63
C ASP A 154 -1.33 10.26 -4.78
N ILE A 155 -1.55 9.56 -3.65
CA ILE A 155 -2.06 8.17 -3.64
C ILE A 155 -3.50 8.12 -4.14
N ALA A 156 -4.36 9.03 -3.71
CA ALA A 156 -5.75 9.09 -4.16
C ALA A 156 -5.83 9.35 -5.68
N ALA A 157 -4.99 10.25 -6.20
CA ALA A 157 -4.86 10.51 -7.63
C ALA A 157 -4.40 9.27 -8.41
N HIS A 158 -3.41 8.53 -7.89
CA HIS A 158 -2.97 7.26 -8.49
C HIS A 158 -4.12 6.25 -8.61
N ILE A 159 -4.92 6.08 -7.54
CA ILE A 159 -6.08 5.18 -7.54
C ILE A 159 -7.10 5.62 -8.59
N SER A 160 -7.43 6.91 -8.66
CA SER A 160 -8.35 7.47 -9.65
C SER A 160 -7.88 7.21 -11.09
N ILE A 161 -6.58 7.35 -11.36
CA ILE A 161 -5.99 7.07 -12.67
C ILE A 161 -6.10 5.58 -13.00
N CYS A 162 -5.78 4.71 -12.05
CA CYS A 162 -5.85 3.25 -12.23
C CYS A 162 -7.27 2.77 -12.53
N ASN A 163 -8.28 3.32 -11.85
CA ASN A 163 -9.69 2.99 -12.12
C ASN A 163 -10.15 3.49 -13.49
N SER A 164 -9.67 4.65 -13.93
CA SER A 164 -10.04 5.23 -15.24
C SER A 164 -9.43 4.46 -16.42
N ASN A 165 -8.28 3.81 -16.21
CA ASN A 165 -7.57 3.04 -17.25
C ASN A 165 -8.03 1.57 -17.35
N GLY A 166 -8.91 1.10 -16.45
CA GLY A 166 -9.40 -0.28 -16.41
C GLY A 166 -10.09 -0.75 -17.69
N ASP A 167 -10.72 0.15 -18.43
CA ASP A 167 -11.47 -0.19 -19.65
C ASP A 167 -10.59 -0.27 -20.92
N ALA A 168 -9.42 0.36 -20.95
CA ALA A 168 -8.63 0.52 -22.19
C ALA A 168 -7.54 -0.55 -22.39
N ILE A 169 -6.99 -1.13 -21.31
CA ILE A 169 -5.86 -2.09 -21.38
C ILE A 169 -6.36 -3.55 -21.34
N CYS A 170 -7.54 -3.79 -20.75
CA CYS A 170 -8.08 -5.13 -20.53
C CYS A 170 -8.49 -5.89 -21.81
N SER A 171 -8.71 -5.20 -22.93
CA SER A 171 -9.16 -5.86 -24.17
C SER A 171 -8.03 -6.54 -24.96
N VAL A 172 -6.76 -6.23 -24.67
CA VAL A 172 -5.61 -6.74 -25.44
C VAL A 172 -4.89 -7.92 -24.74
N LEU A 173 -5.02 -8.05 -23.42
CA LEU A 173 -4.32 -9.06 -22.61
C LEU A 173 -5.22 -10.23 -22.16
N ALA A 174 -6.49 -10.27 -22.60
CA ALA A 174 -7.50 -11.19 -22.09
C ALA A 174 -7.42 -12.64 -22.62
N ASP A 175 -6.27 -13.07 -23.16
CA ASP A 175 -5.99 -14.47 -23.50
C ASP A 175 -4.89 -15.01 -22.57
N GLY A 176 -5.30 -15.64 -21.45
CA GLY A 176 -4.39 -16.40 -20.61
C GLY A 176 -4.75 -16.43 -19.12
N GLU A 177 -5.55 -17.43 -18.73
CA GLU A 177 -5.62 -18.17 -17.44
C GLU A 177 -5.58 -17.47 -16.05
N GLU A 178 -5.24 -16.19 -15.89
CA GLU A 178 -5.01 -15.56 -14.57
C GLU A 178 -6.20 -14.76 -14.01
N LYS A 179 -7.39 -14.91 -14.60
CA LYS A 179 -8.54 -14.06 -14.27
C LYS A 179 -9.14 -14.22 -12.87
N ASN A 180 -8.76 -15.22 -12.07
CA ASN A 180 -9.37 -15.49 -10.75
C ASN A 180 -8.42 -16.18 -9.75
N SER A 181 -7.10 -16.05 -9.87
CA SER A 181 -6.19 -16.71 -8.91
C SER A 181 -6.16 -15.94 -7.59
N SER A 182 -6.71 -16.54 -6.53
CA SER A 182 -6.48 -16.10 -5.14
C SER A 182 -4.98 -15.98 -4.88
N LEU A 183 -4.58 -14.95 -4.13
CA LEU A 183 -3.18 -14.73 -3.74
C LEU A 183 -2.70 -15.89 -2.85
N SER A 184 -1.94 -16.82 -3.43
CA SER A 184 -1.62 -18.12 -2.81
C SER A 184 -0.70 -18.07 -1.58
N CYS A 185 -0.09 -16.91 -1.29
CA CYS A 185 0.79 -16.69 -0.14
C CYS A 185 0.53 -15.33 0.54
N PHE A 186 -0.70 -14.83 0.45
CA PHE A 186 -1.06 -13.50 0.94
C PHE A 186 -0.69 -13.25 2.41
N ASP A 187 -0.94 -14.23 3.28
CA ASP A 187 -0.60 -14.12 4.70
C ASP A 187 0.91 -13.99 4.94
N ASP A 188 1.71 -14.74 4.18
CA ASP A 188 3.17 -14.71 4.33
C ASP A 188 3.74 -13.39 3.82
N LEU A 189 3.17 -12.82 2.76
CA LEU A 189 3.51 -11.49 2.31
C LEU A 189 3.23 -10.42 3.36
N ILE A 190 2.08 -10.51 4.04
CA ILE A 190 1.75 -9.55 5.11
C ILE A 190 2.72 -9.72 6.29
N LYS A 191 3.04 -10.96 6.67
CA LYS A 191 4.06 -11.22 7.71
C LYS A 191 5.41 -10.61 7.35
N ILE A 192 5.86 -10.76 6.10
CA ILE A 192 7.10 -10.14 5.59
C ILE A 192 7.08 -8.63 5.84
N TRP A 193 6.01 -7.95 5.45
CA TRP A 193 5.91 -6.51 5.61
C TRP A 193 5.86 -6.09 7.08
N MET A 194 5.10 -6.83 7.89
CA MET A 194 4.95 -6.58 9.31
C MET A 194 6.26 -6.78 10.08
N MET A 195 7.00 -7.84 9.77
CA MET A 195 8.29 -8.14 10.38
C MET A 195 9.33 -7.09 10.01
N GLY A 196 9.46 -6.76 8.72
CA GLY A 196 10.42 -5.75 8.29
C GLY A 196 10.09 -4.36 8.84
N PHE A 197 8.80 -4.00 8.97
CA PHE A 197 8.38 -2.77 9.66
C PHE A 197 8.84 -2.77 11.12
N SER A 198 8.61 -3.88 11.83
CA SER A 198 9.01 -4.02 13.23
C SER A 198 10.53 -3.90 13.43
N GLN A 199 11.32 -4.49 12.54
CA GLN A 199 12.78 -4.35 12.55
C GLN A 199 13.20 -2.90 12.28
N LYS A 200 12.67 -2.28 11.23
CA LYS A 200 13.05 -0.93 10.79
C LYS A 200 12.73 0.14 11.83
N TYR A 201 11.59 0.04 12.50
CA TYR A 201 11.11 1.07 13.44
C TYR A 201 11.20 0.65 14.92
N GLY A 202 11.81 -0.50 15.23
CA GLY A 202 12.01 -0.98 16.60
C GLY A 202 10.71 -1.25 17.38
N LYS A 203 9.57 -1.39 16.69
CA LYS A 203 8.29 -1.71 17.31
C LYS A 203 8.12 -3.22 17.37
N VAL A 204 8.41 -3.82 18.52
CA VAL A 204 8.14 -5.23 18.78
C VAL A 204 6.61 -5.44 18.78
N ARG A 205 6.08 -6.04 17.71
CA ARG A 205 4.73 -6.62 17.72
C ARG A 205 4.89 -8.11 17.92
N ASP A 206 4.30 -8.61 19.00
CA ASP A 206 4.48 -9.98 19.48
C ASP A 206 3.95 -11.02 18.48
N LYS A 207 3.01 -10.61 17.61
CA LYS A 207 2.50 -11.34 16.44
C LYS A 207 2.00 -10.31 15.44
N GLY A 208 2.73 -10.08 14.35
CA GLY A 208 2.20 -9.30 13.23
C GLY A 208 0.95 -10.00 12.69
N ASN A 209 -0.22 -9.48 13.02
CA ASN A 209 -1.49 -10.02 12.54
C ASN A 209 -2.03 -9.13 11.42
N PHE A 210 -2.96 -9.68 10.64
CA PHE A 210 -3.61 -8.94 9.55
C PHE A 210 -4.30 -7.65 10.04
N ASN A 211 -4.83 -7.69 11.27
CA ASN A 211 -5.58 -6.57 11.88
C ASN A 211 -4.70 -5.32 12.00
N ASP A 212 -3.40 -5.51 12.17
CA ASP A 212 -2.43 -4.42 12.20
C ASP A 212 -2.16 -3.81 10.81
N PHE A 213 -2.32 -4.58 9.74
CA PHE A 213 -1.98 -4.16 8.37
C PHE A 213 -3.10 -3.34 7.71
N TYR A 214 -4.35 -3.59 8.10
CA TYR A 214 -5.54 -2.80 7.69
C TYR A 214 -6.34 -2.31 8.92
N PRO A 215 -5.83 -1.27 9.61
CA PRO A 215 -6.33 -0.86 10.91
C PRO A 215 -7.67 -0.12 10.88
N LEU A 216 -8.12 0.39 9.72
CA LEU A 216 -9.36 1.17 9.61
C LEU A 216 -10.57 0.32 9.16
N ILE A 217 -10.32 -0.84 8.56
CA ILE A 217 -11.37 -1.77 8.12
C ILE A 217 -11.82 -2.61 9.32
N GLY A 218 -13.14 -2.74 9.51
CA GLY A 218 -13.73 -3.54 10.58
C GLY A 218 -13.43 -5.05 10.47
N GLU A 219 -13.43 -5.73 11.63
CA GLU A 219 -13.11 -7.16 11.77
C GLU A 219 -14.01 -8.07 10.92
N TYR A 220 -15.32 -7.78 10.85
CA TYR A 220 -16.27 -8.56 10.05
C TYR A 220 -15.93 -8.60 8.55
N THR A 221 -15.58 -7.45 7.97
CA THR A 221 -15.23 -7.37 6.54
C THR A 221 -13.93 -8.12 6.29
N ARG A 222 -13.02 -8.14 7.26
CA ARG A 222 -11.79 -8.91 7.19
C ARG A 222 -12.13 -10.40 7.13
N ASP A 223 -12.87 -10.94 8.09
CA ASP A 223 -13.18 -12.37 8.16
C ASP A 223 -13.81 -12.91 6.87
N VAL A 224 -14.79 -12.19 6.31
CA VAL A 224 -15.46 -12.56 5.05
C VAL A 224 -14.50 -12.59 3.86
N LEU A 225 -13.52 -11.69 3.82
CA LEU A 225 -12.55 -11.62 2.72
C LEU A 225 -11.49 -12.71 2.81
N PHE A 226 -11.26 -13.29 3.99
CA PHE A 226 -10.21 -14.28 4.21
C PHE A 226 -10.69 -15.72 4.17
N GLU A 227 -11.97 -15.99 4.48
CA GLU A 227 -12.52 -17.36 4.35
C GLU A 227 -12.57 -17.84 2.89
N GLU A 228 -12.75 -16.93 1.92
CA GLU A 228 -12.91 -17.26 0.50
C GLU A 228 -11.64 -17.04 -0.35
N GLY A 229 -10.56 -16.56 0.27
CA GLY A 229 -9.38 -16.08 -0.44
C GLY A 229 -9.53 -14.65 -0.98
N CYS A 230 -8.42 -13.91 -1.00
CA CYS A 230 -8.40 -12.52 -1.45
C CYS A 230 -8.01 -12.44 -2.93
N SER A 231 -8.97 -12.08 -3.79
CA SER A 231 -8.69 -11.75 -5.19
C SER A 231 -8.06 -10.37 -5.31
N ILE A 232 -7.44 -10.10 -6.46
CA ILE A 232 -6.84 -8.78 -6.74
C ILE A 232 -7.91 -7.68 -6.71
N GLU A 233 -9.10 -7.95 -7.23
CA GLU A 233 -10.22 -7.00 -7.25
C GLU A 233 -10.69 -6.66 -5.84
N ARG A 234 -10.87 -7.66 -4.98
CA ARG A 234 -11.23 -7.47 -3.57
C ARG A 234 -10.14 -6.68 -2.83
N LEU A 235 -8.88 -7.08 -3.01
CA LEU A 235 -7.75 -6.37 -2.41
C LEU A 235 -7.69 -4.90 -2.87
N SER A 236 -7.96 -4.64 -4.15
CA SER A 236 -8.02 -3.27 -4.67
C SER A 236 -9.16 -2.45 -4.05
N GLY A 237 -10.31 -3.09 -3.78
CA GLY A 237 -11.43 -2.53 -3.04
C GLY A 237 -11.03 -2.15 -1.61
N LEU A 238 -10.36 -3.05 -0.90
CA LEU A 238 -9.86 -2.80 0.46
C LEU A 238 -8.86 -1.64 0.50
N VAL A 239 -7.89 -1.61 -0.41
CA VAL A 239 -6.89 -0.53 -0.45
C VAL A 239 -7.56 0.81 -0.74
N THR A 240 -8.47 0.86 -1.71
CA THR A 240 -9.26 2.08 -1.98
C THR A 240 -10.05 2.50 -0.74
N SER A 241 -10.60 1.53 -0.02
CA SER A 241 -11.40 1.74 1.17
C SER A 241 -10.63 2.38 2.31
N GLU A 242 -9.45 1.85 2.60
CA GLU A 242 -8.54 2.39 3.61
C GLU A 242 -8.03 3.78 3.25
N VAL A 243 -7.68 4.03 1.99
CA VAL A 243 -7.24 5.37 1.57
C VAL A 243 -8.36 6.38 1.79
N PHE A 244 -9.61 6.06 1.45
CA PHE A 244 -10.73 6.95 1.75
C PHE A 244 -10.88 7.19 3.26
N LEU A 245 -10.83 6.15 4.08
CA LEU A 245 -10.97 6.29 5.55
C LEU A 245 -9.81 7.10 6.14
N LEU A 246 -8.60 6.94 5.62
CA LEU A 246 -7.45 7.77 5.96
C LEU A 246 -7.66 9.23 5.58
N MET A 247 -8.14 9.51 4.35
CA MET A 247 -8.46 10.87 3.93
C MET A 247 -9.51 11.49 4.85
N LEU A 248 -10.57 10.75 5.19
CA LEU A 248 -11.62 11.20 6.08
C LEU A 248 -11.07 11.50 7.48
N SER A 249 -10.29 10.58 8.05
CA SER A 249 -9.63 10.73 9.36
C SER A 249 -8.69 11.93 9.37
N TRP A 250 -7.92 12.12 8.30
CA TRP A 250 -7.03 13.27 8.15
C TRP A 250 -7.81 14.58 8.08
N LYS A 251 -8.93 14.64 7.34
CA LYS A 251 -9.79 15.84 7.28
C LYS A 251 -10.40 16.20 8.63
N LEU A 252 -10.64 15.22 9.50
CA LEU A 252 -11.13 15.45 10.87
C LEU A 252 -10.03 15.99 11.81
N VAL A 253 -8.77 15.65 11.56
CA VAL A 253 -7.64 15.96 12.47
C VAL A 253 -6.71 17.04 11.89
N SER A 254 -6.88 17.50 10.65
CA SER A 254 -5.89 18.31 9.93
C SER A 254 -5.49 19.62 10.66
N PRO A 255 -4.18 19.97 10.69
CA PRO A 255 -3.63 21.19 11.32
C PRO A 255 -4.23 22.52 10.86
N HIS A 256 -4.88 22.53 9.70
CA HIS A 256 -5.42 23.74 9.09
C HIS A 256 -6.78 24.12 9.65
N GLN A 257 -7.38 23.27 10.49
CA GLN A 257 -8.60 23.64 11.19
C GLN A 257 -8.24 24.46 12.44
N PRO A 258 -8.67 25.74 12.52
CA PRO A 258 -8.52 26.50 13.76
C PRO A 258 -9.24 25.74 14.88
N SER A 259 -8.65 25.67 16.09
CA SER A 259 -9.16 24.91 17.25
C SER A 259 -10.68 24.86 17.26
N ARG A 260 -11.23 23.76 16.74
CA ARG A 260 -12.68 23.58 16.63
C ARG A 260 -13.18 23.27 18.03
N THR A 261 -13.72 24.27 18.70
CA THR A 261 -14.71 23.97 19.71
C THR A 261 -15.88 23.32 18.98
N PHE A 262 -16.29 22.13 19.42
CA PHE A 262 -17.42 21.33 18.90
C PHE A 262 -18.80 22.05 19.00
N HIS A 263 -18.79 23.38 19.11
CA HIS A 263 -19.90 24.26 19.46
C HIS A 263 -20.41 25.11 18.28
N GLU A 264 -19.74 25.15 17.13
CA GLU A 264 -20.34 25.71 15.90
C GLU A 264 -21.32 24.69 15.29
N ALA A 265 -22.45 25.18 14.77
CA ALA A 265 -23.67 24.40 14.56
C ALA A 265 -23.44 23.02 13.88
N PRO A 266 -23.75 21.89 14.56
CA PRO A 266 -23.43 20.53 14.11
C PRO A 266 -23.93 20.16 12.71
N GLY A 267 -24.92 20.88 12.19
CA GLY A 267 -25.54 20.60 10.89
C GLY A 267 -24.74 21.06 9.66
N VAL A 268 -23.99 22.16 9.75
CA VAL A 268 -23.26 22.71 8.57
C VAL A 268 -21.98 21.91 8.33
N GLU A 269 -21.24 21.60 9.38
CA GLU A 269 -19.99 20.81 9.29
C GLU A 269 -20.23 19.38 8.80
N VAL A 270 -21.29 18.74 9.28
CA VAL A 270 -21.67 17.39 8.82
C VAL A 270 -22.08 17.41 7.35
N ASN A 271 -22.74 18.48 6.87
CA ASN A 271 -23.13 18.59 5.47
C ASN A 271 -21.93 18.88 4.55
N GLU A 272 -20.97 19.70 4.97
CA GLU A 272 -19.72 19.92 4.23
C GLU A 272 -18.88 18.64 4.16
N LEU A 273 -18.75 17.92 5.28
CA LEU A 273 -18.03 16.64 5.31
C LEU A 273 -18.73 15.59 4.45
N LYS A 274 -20.07 15.54 4.48
CA LYS A 274 -20.86 14.69 3.58
C LYS A 274 -20.65 15.06 2.11
N ALA A 275 -20.69 16.35 1.77
CA ALA A 275 -20.47 16.81 0.40
C ALA A 275 -19.06 16.46 -0.08
N TRP A 276 -18.05 16.63 0.78
CA TRP A 276 -16.67 16.22 0.50
C TRP A 276 -16.56 14.71 0.33
N ALA A 277 -17.17 13.91 1.21
CA ALA A 277 -17.17 12.46 1.14
C ALA A 277 -17.81 11.97 -0.17
N VAL A 278 -18.97 12.53 -0.54
CA VAL A 278 -19.63 12.24 -1.83
C VAL A 278 -18.72 12.61 -2.99
N GLY A 279 -18.05 13.76 -2.94
CA GLY A 279 -17.08 14.19 -3.95
C GLY A 279 -15.90 13.24 -4.08
N ALA A 280 -15.31 12.82 -2.95
CA ALA A 280 -14.17 11.89 -2.91
C ALA A 280 -14.55 10.50 -3.43
N ILE A 281 -15.70 9.97 -3.01
CA ILE A 281 -16.26 8.70 -3.52
C ILE A 281 -16.45 8.78 -5.05
N THR A 282 -17.04 9.88 -5.53
CA THR A 282 -17.26 10.09 -6.97
C THR A 282 -15.93 10.20 -7.72
N GLY A 283 -14.92 10.81 -7.11
CA GLY A 283 -13.56 10.94 -7.65
C GLY A 283 -12.84 9.61 -7.83
N PHE A 284 -13.03 8.65 -6.91
CA PHE A 284 -12.39 7.34 -7.02
C PHE A 284 -12.90 6.49 -8.18
N ARG A 285 -14.13 6.72 -8.68
CA ARG A 285 -14.70 6.05 -9.86
C ARG A 285 -14.59 4.51 -9.86
N ASN A 286 -14.64 3.88 -8.69
CA ASN A 286 -14.46 2.42 -8.55
C ASN A 286 -15.82 1.74 -8.28
N ASN A 287 -16.28 0.88 -9.19
CA ASN A 287 -17.54 0.14 -9.02
C ASN A 287 -17.42 -1.01 -8.00
N SER A 288 -16.23 -1.62 -7.86
CA SER A 288 -15.94 -2.66 -6.86
C SER A 288 -15.88 -2.07 -5.45
N PHE A 289 -15.36 -0.84 -5.32
CA PHE A 289 -15.41 -0.04 -4.11
C PHE A 289 -16.85 0.08 -3.61
N PHE A 290 -17.84 0.43 -4.45
CA PHE A 290 -19.24 0.57 -3.99
C PHE A 290 -19.88 -0.73 -3.47
N GLY A 291 -19.52 -1.90 -4.01
CA GLY A 291 -20.04 -3.19 -3.54
C GLY A 291 -19.56 -3.53 -2.13
N GLU A 292 -18.27 -3.34 -1.85
CA GLU A 292 -17.66 -3.63 -0.55
C GLU A 292 -17.80 -2.47 0.45
N TYR A 293 -17.81 -1.20 0.00
CA TYR A 293 -18.14 -0.02 0.83
C TYR A 293 -19.53 -0.10 1.43
N CYS A 294 -20.51 -0.57 0.66
CA CYS A 294 -21.85 -0.76 1.17
C CYS A 294 -21.88 -1.82 2.29
N LEU A 295 -21.04 -2.86 2.22
CA LEU A 295 -20.91 -3.85 3.31
C LEU A 295 -20.20 -3.27 4.53
N LEU A 296 -19.24 -2.37 4.34
CA LEU A 296 -18.48 -1.69 5.40
C LEU A 296 -19.30 -0.64 6.18
N LEU A 297 -20.22 0.06 5.52
CA LEU A 297 -20.99 1.17 6.13
C LEU A 297 -22.41 0.80 6.60
N PHE A 298 -23.06 -0.22 6.04
CA PHE A 298 -24.48 -0.55 6.32
C PHE A 298 -24.70 -1.73 7.31
N LYS A 299 -23.71 -2.08 8.14
CA LYS A 299 -23.90 -3.01 9.26
C LYS A 299 -23.70 -2.36 10.64
N PHE A 300 -24.25 -1.15 10.80
CA PHE A 300 -24.60 -0.56 12.10
C PHE A 300 -26.09 -0.23 12.12
#